data_AF-A0A963M809-F1
#
_entry.id   AF-A0A963M809-F1
#
_cell.length_a   1.000
_cell.length_b   1.000
_cell.length_c   1.000
_cell.angle_alpha   90.00
_cell.angle_beta   90.00
_cell.angle_gamma   90.00
#
_symmetry.space_group_name_H-M   'P 1'
#
loop_
_entity.id
_entity.type
_entity.pdbx_description
1 polymer ?
#
loop_
_entity_poly.entity_id
_entity_poly.type
_entity_poly.pdbx_seq_one_letter_code
_entity_poly.pdbx_strand_id
1 'polypeptide(L)'
;MRVIPIADTSAPAAGSCDEDTGEVRPVSLPLARRDFLKGSGLLFGSLATGSLLAGLAPSTAWALELKKLTSAEGAALMAMGRVLYPHEKLPDAVYALLAKD
;
A
#
# COMPACT_ATOMS: atom_id res chain seq x y z
N MET A 1 -1.46 -29.95 -13.28
CA MET A 1 -1.32 -28.86 -12.29
C MET A 1 0.09 -28.96 -11.69
N ARG A 2 1.01 -28.07 -12.06
CA ARG A 2 2.40 -28.11 -11.55
C ARG A 2 2.49 -27.24 -10.30
N VAL A 3 2.74 -27.87 -9.15
CA VAL A 3 2.94 -27.19 -7.86
C VAL A 3 4.42 -26.87 -7.75
N ILE A 4 4.75 -25.59 -7.56
CA ILE A 4 6.12 -25.13 -7.32
C ILE A 4 6.31 -25.07 -5.80
N PRO A 5 7.23 -25.83 -5.20
CA PRO A 5 7.48 -25.74 -3.77
C PRO A 5 8.26 -24.46 -3.45
N ILE A 6 7.78 -23.69 -2.47
CA ILE A 6 8.56 -22.62 -1.83
C ILE A 6 9.43 -23.29 -0.78
N ALA A 7 10.59 -23.77 -1.20
CA ALA A 7 11.68 -24.05 -0.29
C ALA A 7 12.76 -23.00 -0.57
N ASP A 8 12.82 -21.97 0.27
CA ASP A 8 13.93 -21.03 0.27
C ASP A 8 15.16 -21.74 0.83
N THR A 9 15.97 -22.33 -0.05
CA THR A 9 17.24 -23.03 0.27
C THR A 9 18.33 -22.08 0.82
N SER A 10 18.00 -20.81 1.05
CA SER A 10 18.90 -19.78 1.61
C SER A 10 18.54 -19.36 3.04
N ALA A 11 17.45 -19.88 3.62
CA ALA A 11 17.12 -19.62 5.02
C ALA A 11 17.96 -20.53 5.93
N PRO A 12 18.67 -20.00 6.95
CA PRO A 12 19.28 -20.85 7.95
C PRO A 12 18.17 -21.65 8.62
N ALA A 13 18.39 -22.96 8.80
CA ALA A 13 17.43 -23.87 9.39
C ALA A 13 16.80 -23.23 10.63
N ALA A 14 15.49 -23.02 10.61
CA ALA A 14 14.75 -22.60 11.79
C ALA A 14 14.87 -23.75 12.81
N GLY A 15 15.88 -23.63 13.67
CA GLY A 15 16.06 -24.52 14.81
C GLY A 15 14.81 -24.46 15.67
N SER A 16 14.43 -25.62 16.21
CA SER A 16 13.36 -25.79 17.19
C SER A 16 13.40 -24.67 18.22
N CYS A 17 12.25 -24.03 18.44
CA CYS A 17 12.08 -22.97 19.42
C CYS A 17 12.27 -23.55 20.84
N ASP A 18 13.49 -23.42 21.36
CA ASP A 18 13.80 -23.61 22.78
C ASP A 18 14.01 -22.19 23.35
N GLU A 19 12.94 -21.63 23.92
CA GLU A 19 12.90 -20.25 24.44
C GLU A 19 13.27 -20.21 25.93
N ASP A 20 14.54 -20.41 26.27
CA ASP A 20 15.00 -20.26 27.67
C ASP A 20 15.72 -18.92 27.96
N THR A 21 16.02 -18.10 26.94
CA THR A 21 16.85 -16.89 27.15
C THR A 21 16.32 -15.61 26.53
N GLY A 22 15.23 -15.64 25.74
CA GLY A 22 14.53 -14.44 25.24
C GLY A 22 15.35 -13.46 24.38
N GLU A 23 16.63 -13.72 24.11
CA GLU A 23 17.50 -12.83 23.35
C GLU A 23 17.36 -13.07 21.84
N VAL A 24 16.69 -12.14 21.17
CA VAL A 24 16.59 -12.11 19.71
C VAL A 24 17.94 -11.70 19.13
N ARG A 25 18.60 -12.61 18.40
CA ARG A 25 19.83 -12.29 17.67
C ARG A 25 19.56 -11.18 16.65
N PRO A 26 20.33 -10.08 16.63
CA PRO A 26 20.12 -9.02 15.65
C PRO A 26 20.47 -9.55 14.26
N VAL A 27 19.47 -9.66 13.39
CA VAL A 27 19.68 -9.98 11.97
C VAL A 27 20.23 -8.75 11.28
N SER A 28 21.45 -8.84 10.75
CA SER A 28 22.08 -7.77 9.97
C SER A 28 21.42 -7.66 8.58
N LEU A 29 20.29 -6.97 8.53
CA LEU A 29 19.61 -6.61 7.28
C LEU A 29 20.20 -5.30 6.76
N PRO A 30 20.45 -5.17 5.44
CA PRO A 30 20.97 -3.93 4.85
C PRO A 30 20.03 -2.72 5.07
N LEU A 31 18.76 -2.97 5.40
CA LEU A 31 17.81 -1.93 5.79
C LEU A 31 16.86 -2.47 6.87
N ALA A 32 17.05 -2.04 8.12
CA ALA A 32 16.12 -2.37 9.20
C ALA A 32 14.80 -1.61 9.01
N ARG A 33 13.67 -2.24 9.37
CA ARG A 33 12.33 -1.62 9.28
C ARG A 33 12.29 -0.21 9.89
N ARG A 34 12.98 -0.02 11.02
CA ARG A 34 13.04 1.27 11.72
C ARG A 34 13.73 2.37 10.90
N ASP A 35 14.81 2.04 10.20
CA ASP A 35 15.54 3.03 9.41
C ASP A 35 14.83 3.36 8.11
N PHE A 36 14.15 2.37 7.52
CA PHE A 36 13.20 2.61 6.43
C PHE A 36 12.07 3.57 6.86
N LEU A 37 11.43 3.33 8.02
CA LEU A 37 10.36 4.19 8.54
C LEU A 37 10.83 5.61 8.87
N LYS A 38 12.06 5.76 9.39
CA LYS A 38 12.66 7.08 9.63
C LYS A 38 12.88 7.84 8.31
N GLY A 39 13.40 7.16 7.29
CA GLY A 39 13.63 7.75 5.98
C GLY A 39 12.34 8.16 5.27
N SER A 40 11.33 7.28 5.29
CA SER A 40 10.03 7.57 4.65
C SER A 40 9.25 8.67 5.38
N GLY A 41 9.28 8.71 6.72
CA GLY A 41 8.63 9.76 7.51
C GLY A 41 9.20 11.15 7.23
N LEU A 42 10.52 11.27 7.08
CA LEU A 42 11.17 12.54 6.74
C LEU A 42 10.79 13.02 5.33
N LEU A 43 10.74 12.10 4.36
CA LEU A 43 10.38 12.38 2.97
C LEU A 43 8.90 12.79 2.84
N PHE A 44 7.99 12.06 3.48
CA PHE A 44 6.57 12.43 3.48
C PHE A 44 6.32 13.74 4.25
N GLY A 45 7.02 13.97 5.37
CA GLY A 45 6.92 15.21 6.13
C GLY A 45 7.37 16.43 5.34
N SER A 46 8.44 16.31 4.54
CA SER A 46 8.92 17.40 3.68
C SER A 46 8.00 17.65 2.49
N LEU A 47 7.46 16.60 1.87
CA LEU A 47 6.47 16.75 0.79
C LEU A 47 5.16 17.36 1.29
N ALA A 48 4.66 16.94 2.45
CA ALA A 48 3.42 17.44 3.03
C ALA A 48 3.53 18.90 3.50
N THR A 49 4.68 19.28 4.08
CA THR A 49 4.86 20.63 4.66
C THR A 49 5.43 21.62 3.65
N GLY A 50 6.24 21.16 2.68
CA GLY A 50 7.09 22.02 1.86
C GLY A 50 6.76 22.05 0.36
N SER A 51 5.83 21.23 -0.14
CA SER A 51 5.51 21.23 -1.57
C SER A 51 4.26 22.05 -1.89
N LEU A 52 4.34 22.87 -2.95
CA LEU A 52 3.18 23.54 -3.56
C LEU A 52 2.10 22.53 -4.01
N LEU A 53 2.46 21.26 -4.18
CA LEU A 53 1.55 20.17 -4.49
C LEU A 53 0.55 19.90 -3.35
N ALA A 54 0.93 20.11 -2.09
CA ALA A 54 0.02 19.98 -0.95
C ALA A 54 -1.11 21.04 -0.97
N GLY A 55 -0.84 22.22 -1.53
CA GLY A 55 -1.84 23.28 -1.72
C GLY A 55 -2.69 23.12 -2.99
N LEU A 56 -2.12 22.55 -4.06
CA LEU A 56 -2.79 22.35 -5.34
C LEU A 56 -3.65 21.08 -5.40
N ALA A 57 -3.33 20.07 -4.59
CA ALA A 57 -4.11 18.85 -4.46
C ALA A 57 -4.28 18.51 -2.96
N PRO A 58 -5.22 19.17 -2.25
CA PRO A 58 -5.51 18.89 -0.84
C PRO A 58 -6.06 17.48 -0.59
N SER A 59 -6.52 16.80 -1.65
CA SER A 59 -7.01 15.43 -1.55
C SER A 59 -5.87 14.45 -1.84
N THR A 60 -5.54 13.65 -0.84
CA THR A 60 -4.71 12.44 -0.96
C THR A 60 -5.45 11.29 -1.66
N ALA A 61 -6.49 11.60 -2.44
CA ALA A 61 -7.15 10.61 -3.27
C ALA A 61 -6.15 10.27 -4.36
N TRP A 62 -5.78 8.99 -4.46
CA TRP A 62 -5.06 8.47 -5.60
C TRP A 62 -5.91 8.76 -6.84
N ALA A 63 -5.68 9.92 -7.45
CA ALA A 63 -6.46 10.42 -8.56
C ALA A 63 -6.20 9.48 -9.72
N LEU A 64 -7.13 8.55 -9.93
CA LEU A 64 -7.15 7.76 -11.13
C LEU A 64 -7.36 8.75 -12.28
N GLU A 65 -6.38 8.84 -13.17
CA GLU A 65 -6.44 9.76 -14.30
C GLU A 65 -7.57 9.34 -15.23
N LEU A 66 -8.65 10.12 -15.26
CA LEU A 66 -9.77 9.92 -16.17
C LEU A 66 -9.41 10.59 -17.51
N LYS A 67 -9.23 9.81 -18.58
CA LYS A 67 -8.82 10.36 -19.89
C LYS A 67 -9.96 10.98 -20.68
N LYS A 68 -11.17 10.46 -20.51
CA LYS A 68 -12.36 10.83 -21.29
C LYS A 68 -13.49 11.40 -20.46
N LEU A 69 -13.50 11.08 -19.17
CA LEU A 69 -14.58 11.43 -18.26
C LEU A 69 -14.20 12.63 -17.42
N THR A 70 -15.19 13.48 -17.17
CA THR A 70 -15.09 14.53 -16.16
C THR A 70 -15.11 13.92 -14.76
N SER A 71 -14.62 14.67 -13.76
CA SER A 71 -14.62 14.21 -12.36
C SER A 71 -16.02 13.89 -11.84
N ALA A 72 -17.04 14.66 -12.28
CA ALA A 72 -18.42 14.42 -11.90
C ALA A 72 -18.96 13.08 -12.44
N GLU A 73 -18.62 12.73 -13.68
CA GLU A 73 -19.02 11.48 -14.31
C GLU A 73 -18.31 10.27 -13.68
N GLY A 74 -17.03 10.40 -13.34
CA GLY A 74 -16.30 9.37 -12.60
C GLY A 74 -16.92 9.10 -11.23
N ALA A 75 -17.31 10.15 -10.50
CA ALA A 75 -17.99 10.01 -9.21
C ALA A 75 -19.35 9.33 -9.32
N ALA A 76 -20.12 9.65 -10.37
CA ALA A 76 -21.40 9.01 -10.64
C ALA A 76 -21.24 7.50 -10.94
N LEU A 77 -20.22 7.11 -11.71
CA LEU A 77 -19.91 5.71 -11.99
C LEU A 77 -19.47 4.95 -10.73
N MET A 78 -18.66 5.57 -9.86
CA MET A 78 -18.28 4.95 -8.58
C MET A 78 -19.50 4.75 -7.67
N ALA A 79 -20.41 5.73 -7.60
CA ALA A 79 -21.66 5.62 -6.85
C ALA A 79 -22.56 4.50 -7.41
N MET A 80 -22.67 4.40 -8.75
CA MET A 80 -23.36 3.29 -9.41
C MET A 80 -22.75 1.94 -9.05
N GLY A 81 -21.41 1.82 -9.07
CA GLY A 81 -20.70 0.59 -8.69
C GLY A 81 -21.03 0.14 -7.27
N ARG A 82 -21.13 1.08 -6.32
CA ARG A 82 -21.52 0.79 -4.92
C ARG A 82 -22.96 0.34 -4.78
N VAL A 83 -23.87 0.86 -5.61
CA VAL A 83 -25.28 0.43 -5.62
C VAL A 83 -25.41 -0.99 -6.18
N LEU A 84 -24.69 -1.29 -7.28
CA LEU A 84 -24.75 -2.61 -7.91
C LEU A 84 -24.08 -3.70 -7.07
N TYR A 85 -22.95 -3.38 -6.44
CA TYR A 85 -22.18 -4.32 -5.64
C TYR A 85 -21.82 -3.68 -4.30
N PRO A 86 -22.74 -3.68 -3.32
CA PRO A 86 -22.49 -3.08 -2.02
C PRO A 86 -21.52 -3.97 -1.23
N HIS A 87 -20.31 -3.48 -1.01
CA HIS A 87 -19.31 -4.13 -0.18
C HIS A 87 -18.88 -3.20 0.95
N GLU A 88 -18.98 -3.67 2.20
CA GLU A 88 -18.69 -2.83 3.38
C GLU A 88 -17.20 -2.58 3.61
N LYS A 89 -16.34 -3.52 3.21
CA LYS A 89 -14.89 -3.48 3.48
C LYS A 89 -14.04 -3.15 2.25
N LEU A 90 -14.68 -2.83 1.13
CA LEU A 90 -13.99 -2.64 -0.14
C LEU A 90 -13.63 -1.15 -0.28
N PRO A 91 -12.34 -0.80 -0.45
CA PRO A 91 -11.92 0.58 -0.52
C PRO A 91 -12.36 1.24 -1.84
N ASP A 92 -12.57 2.56 -1.80
CA ASP A 92 -13.06 3.34 -2.95
C ASP A 92 -12.17 3.22 -4.19
N ALA A 93 -10.88 2.98 -3.99
CA ALA A 93 -9.91 2.74 -5.05
C ALA A 93 -10.30 1.57 -5.99
N VAL A 94 -11.01 0.56 -5.49
CA VAL A 94 -11.45 -0.58 -6.30
C VAL A 94 -12.68 -0.21 -7.13
N TYR A 95 -13.59 0.63 -6.61
CA TYR A 95 -14.70 1.17 -7.42
C TYR A 95 -14.20 2.18 -8.46
N ALA A 96 -13.14 2.92 -8.16
CA ALA A 96 -12.50 3.82 -9.11
C ALA A 96 -11.97 3.08 -10.36
N LEU A 97 -11.60 1.80 -10.24
CA LEU A 97 -11.20 0.98 -11.39
C LEU A 97 -12.28 0.84 -12.46
N LEU A 98 -13.55 1.04 -12.13
CA LEU A 98 -14.64 1.02 -13.10
C LEU A 98 -14.53 2.14 -14.15
N ALA A 99 -13.97 3.28 -13.77
CA ALA A 99 -13.81 4.45 -14.64
C ALA A 99 -12.44 4.48 -15.33
N LYS A 100 -11.68 3.39 -15.25
CA LYS A 100 -10.31 3.29 -15.76
C LYS A 100 -10.30 2.92 -17.25
N ASP A 101 -10.21 3.91 -18.13
CA ASP A 101 -9.82 3.77 -19.55
C ASP A 101 -9.20 5.07 -20.11
#